data_AF-A0A520GV33-F1
#
_entry.id   AF-A0A520GV33-F1
#
_cell.length_a   1.000
_cell.length_b   1.000
_cell.length_c   1.000
_cell.angle_alpha   90.00
_cell.angle_beta   90.00
_cell.angle_gamma   90.00
#
_symmetry.space_group_name_H-M   'P 1'
#
loop_
_entity.id
_entity.type
_entity.pdbx_description
1 polymer ?
#
loop_
_entity_poly.entity_id
_entity_poly.type
_entity_poly.pdbx_seq_one_letter_code
_entity_poly.pdbx_strand_id
1 'polypeptide(L)'
;SIRRSGSPGVGANLFLRGINSLYGTNKPLIVIDGIPYDINDYGTSIIANNYTNPLALINAQDIDNVTVIKDAASIYGAKAINGAIIITTGRTKNQTTKIDFGAYTSLNQRPENLPVMRSADFRPYLAEQLQSKGLTPAQINAMPYMRDDTAGNPQYFKYHNNTDWQDAVFNSSVTNNFFLKVTGGDNIATYALSLGYAKAKGIVRQTDMNRYTTRFNADFNFSKKLTGAANLSFAFNEQTLKDQGIANKTAPIYTALIKAPFMIANEVNDKGVLSPNVDDVDILGIGNPVALINQVQAEGFDEGGLADARDTGDAEAQGVAGIGKYVGEELVSLRAMVGPRGFEQRDG
;
A
#
# COMPACT_ATOMS: atom_id res chain seq x y z
N SER A 1 1.88 11.04 -13.51
CA SER A 1 2.42 10.66 -12.20
C SER A 1 3.10 9.31 -12.32
N ILE A 2 4.22 9.07 -11.61
CA ILE A 2 4.87 7.76 -11.60
C ILE A 2 4.35 7.03 -10.36
N ARG A 3 3.40 6.10 -10.57
CA ARG A 3 2.93 5.20 -9.49
C ARG A 3 4.09 4.32 -9.05
N ARG A 4 4.19 4.01 -7.76
CA ARG A 4 5.27 3.14 -7.25
C ARG A 4 5.10 1.71 -7.75
N SER A 5 3.86 1.21 -7.72
CA SER A 5 3.49 -0.08 -8.29
C SER A 5 1.98 -0.16 -8.53
N GLY A 6 1.50 -1.36 -8.92
CA GLY A 6 0.07 -1.67 -9.06
C GLY A 6 -0.62 -2.10 -7.76
N SER A 7 0.11 -2.18 -6.64
CA SER A 7 -0.46 -2.59 -5.35
C SER A 7 -1.42 -1.51 -4.81
N PRO A 8 -2.59 -1.89 -4.28
CA PRO A 8 -3.48 -0.94 -3.61
C PRO A 8 -2.76 -0.18 -2.50
N GLY A 9 -3.07 1.11 -2.35
CA GLY A 9 -2.55 1.93 -1.24
C GLY A 9 -1.11 2.45 -1.38
N VAL A 10 -0.25 1.82 -2.20
CA VAL A 10 1.20 2.10 -2.30
C VAL A 10 1.58 3.54 -2.68
N GLY A 11 0.64 4.29 -3.27
CA GLY A 11 0.82 5.70 -3.62
C GLY A 11 1.75 5.93 -4.83
N ALA A 12 2.35 7.12 -4.87
CA ALA A 12 3.16 7.58 -5.99
C ALA A 12 4.52 8.14 -5.52
N ASN A 13 5.46 8.20 -6.46
CA ASN A 13 6.67 9.01 -6.30
C ASN A 13 6.31 10.48 -6.54
N LEU A 14 6.66 11.33 -5.56
CA LEU A 14 6.38 12.77 -5.58
C LEU A 14 7.71 13.53 -5.60
N PHE A 15 7.88 14.36 -6.63
CA PHE A 15 9.02 15.27 -6.79
C PHE A 15 8.50 16.62 -7.26
N LEU A 16 8.87 17.72 -6.59
CA LEU A 16 8.51 19.08 -7.00
C LEU A 16 9.63 19.80 -7.76
N ARG A 17 10.90 19.50 -7.44
CA ARG A 17 12.10 20.12 -8.04
C ARG A 17 13.04 19.10 -8.67
N GLY A 18 12.52 17.94 -9.07
CA GLY A 18 13.35 16.81 -9.51
C GLY A 18 14.15 16.19 -8.36
N ILE A 19 15.24 15.52 -8.70
CA ILE A 19 16.16 14.91 -7.74
C ILE A 19 17.31 15.91 -7.52
N ASN A 20 17.39 16.48 -6.31
CA ASN A 20 18.39 17.48 -5.94
C ASN A 20 19.40 16.95 -4.89
N SER A 21 19.18 15.75 -4.38
CA SER A 21 20.05 15.09 -3.41
C SER A 21 20.27 13.61 -3.74
N LEU A 22 21.51 13.17 -3.60
CA LEU A 22 21.91 11.76 -3.75
C LEU A 22 21.74 10.97 -2.44
N TYR A 23 21.80 11.65 -1.30
CA TYR A 23 21.82 11.02 0.04
C TYR A 23 20.66 11.46 0.95
N GLY A 24 19.90 12.49 0.56
CA GLY A 24 18.77 13.03 1.32
C GLY A 24 17.42 12.73 0.67
N THR A 25 16.33 12.99 1.41
CA THR A 25 14.98 12.91 0.84
C THR A 25 14.78 14.01 -0.22
N ASN A 26 14.19 13.63 -1.36
CA ASN A 26 13.79 14.55 -2.43
C ASN A 26 12.25 14.78 -2.44
N LYS A 27 11.55 14.25 -1.43
CA LYS A 27 10.09 14.35 -1.32
C LYS A 27 9.70 15.75 -0.81
N PRO A 28 8.62 16.35 -1.32
CA PRO A 28 8.09 17.59 -0.76
C PRO A 28 7.43 17.35 0.60
N LEU A 29 7.34 18.39 1.43
CA LEU A 29 6.55 18.35 2.66
C LEU A 29 5.06 18.32 2.30
N ILE A 30 4.30 17.42 2.91
CA ILE A 30 2.84 17.43 2.81
C ILE A 30 2.29 18.12 4.04
N VAL A 31 1.34 19.04 3.87
CA VAL A 31 0.68 19.72 4.97
C VAL A 31 -0.82 19.60 4.77
N ILE A 32 -1.54 19.10 5.76
CA ILE A 32 -2.99 18.95 5.72
C ILE A 32 -3.57 19.84 6.81
N ASP A 33 -4.37 20.84 6.42
CA ASP A 33 -5.00 21.82 7.32
C ASP A 33 -4.01 22.49 8.30
N GLY A 34 -2.81 22.77 7.81
CA GLY A 34 -1.74 23.41 8.57
C GLY A 34 -0.87 22.47 9.41
N ILE A 35 -1.20 21.18 9.47
CA ILE A 35 -0.41 20.16 10.16
C ILE A 35 0.53 19.48 9.15
N PRO A 36 1.86 19.50 9.36
CA PRO A 36 2.80 18.82 8.50
C PRO A 36 2.73 17.29 8.69
N TYR A 37 2.64 16.56 7.58
CA TYR A 37 2.71 15.11 7.49
C TYR A 37 4.10 14.73 7.00
N ASP A 38 4.92 14.17 7.90
CA ASP A 38 6.25 13.67 7.54
C ASP A 38 6.16 12.18 7.15
N ILE A 39 6.55 11.89 5.93
CA ILE A 39 6.49 10.54 5.34
C ILE A 39 7.53 9.61 6.00
N ASN A 40 8.57 10.18 6.59
CA ASN A 40 9.64 9.40 7.23
C ASN A 40 9.25 8.94 8.64
N ASP A 41 8.25 9.56 9.27
CA ASP A 41 7.78 9.20 10.60
C ASP A 41 6.86 7.96 10.58
N TYR A 42 6.29 7.60 9.41
CA TYR A 42 5.39 6.45 9.24
C TYR A 42 6.09 5.10 8.99
N GLY A 43 7.36 4.99 9.40
CA GLY A 43 8.11 3.73 9.40
C GLY A 43 8.49 3.18 8.02
N THR A 44 9.28 2.12 8.05
CA THR A 44 9.57 1.30 6.86
C THR A 44 8.59 0.12 6.86
N SER A 45 8.08 -0.26 5.69
CA SER A 45 7.22 -1.44 5.61
C SER A 45 8.01 -2.68 6.06
N ILE A 46 7.40 -3.51 6.91
CA ILE A 46 7.96 -4.81 7.32
C ILE A 46 8.03 -5.79 6.15
N ILE A 47 7.32 -5.51 5.06
CA ILE A 47 7.39 -6.29 3.82
C ILE A 47 8.29 -5.56 2.83
N ALA A 48 9.30 -6.28 2.34
CA ALA A 48 10.26 -5.77 1.39
C ALA A 48 9.58 -5.12 0.18
N ASN A 49 10.17 -4.03 -0.31
CA ASN A 49 9.73 -3.32 -1.52
C ASN A 49 8.31 -2.72 -1.44
N ASN A 50 7.80 -2.49 -0.22
CA ASN A 50 6.57 -1.76 0.03
C ASN A 50 6.88 -0.40 0.68
N TYR A 51 5.96 0.55 0.51
CA TYR A 51 6.10 1.92 0.98
C TYR A 51 4.82 2.38 1.64
N THR A 52 4.96 3.05 2.78
CA THR A 52 3.85 3.74 3.44
C THR A 52 3.47 4.98 2.64
N ASN A 53 2.16 5.19 2.48
CA ASN A 53 1.60 6.32 1.75
C ASN A 53 0.85 7.25 2.71
N PRO A 54 1.39 8.42 3.05
CA PRO A 54 0.77 9.35 4.01
C PRO A 54 -0.57 9.90 3.49
N LEU A 55 -0.75 9.98 2.17
CA LEU A 55 -2.00 10.40 1.54
C LEU A 55 -3.05 9.28 1.53
N ALA A 56 -2.69 8.06 1.95
CA ALA A 56 -3.68 7.03 2.18
C ALA A 56 -4.63 7.41 3.33
N LEU A 57 -4.26 8.33 4.22
CA LEU A 57 -5.08 8.71 5.38
C LEU A 57 -6.13 9.80 5.07
N ILE A 58 -6.17 10.35 3.86
CA ILE A 58 -7.15 11.36 3.45
C ILE A 58 -8.04 10.84 2.32
N ASN A 59 -9.34 11.16 2.39
CA ASN A 59 -10.26 10.92 1.30
C ASN A 59 -10.24 12.08 0.30
N ALA A 60 -10.23 11.79 -1.00
CA ALA A 60 -10.12 12.83 -2.03
C ALA A 60 -11.35 13.76 -2.06
N GLN A 61 -12.51 13.25 -1.66
CA GLN A 61 -13.79 13.93 -1.58
C GLN A 61 -13.85 14.96 -0.42
N ASP A 62 -12.88 14.87 0.49
CA ASP A 62 -12.72 15.83 1.59
C ASP A 62 -11.84 17.01 1.19
N ILE A 63 -11.10 16.91 0.09
CA ILE A 63 -10.18 17.94 -0.36
C ILE A 63 -10.97 19.07 -1.04
N ASP A 64 -10.79 20.28 -0.53
CA ASP A 64 -11.33 21.49 -1.14
C ASP A 64 -10.34 22.09 -2.13
N ASN A 65 -9.08 22.26 -1.68
CA ASN A 65 -8.01 22.73 -2.55
C ASN A 65 -6.67 22.08 -2.24
N VAL A 66 -5.83 22.04 -3.29
CA VAL A 66 -4.43 21.62 -3.22
C VAL A 66 -3.57 22.76 -3.76
N THR A 67 -2.73 23.33 -2.91
CA THR A 67 -1.79 24.38 -3.24
C THR A 67 -0.37 23.83 -3.26
N VAL A 68 0.36 24.07 -4.34
CA VAL A 68 1.75 23.64 -4.47
C VAL A 68 2.68 24.84 -4.34
N ILE A 69 3.55 24.81 -3.34
CA ILE A 69 4.50 25.88 -3.04
C ILE A 69 5.91 25.36 -3.35
N LYS A 70 6.53 25.88 -4.40
CA LYS A 70 7.89 25.46 -4.81
C LYS A 70 8.97 25.93 -3.84
N ASP A 71 8.78 27.10 -3.21
CA ASP A 71 9.69 27.69 -2.23
C ASP A 71 9.00 27.85 -0.88
N ALA A 72 8.82 26.72 -0.18
CA ALA A 72 8.08 26.64 1.08
C ALA A 72 8.98 26.69 2.33
N ALA A 73 10.30 26.72 2.16
CA ALA A 73 11.27 26.73 3.26
C ALA A 73 11.12 27.96 4.17
N SER A 74 10.62 29.08 3.65
CA SER A 74 10.34 30.30 4.42
C SER A 74 9.18 30.14 5.40
N ILE A 75 8.24 29.22 5.12
CA ILE A 75 7.02 29.01 5.92
C ILE A 75 7.18 27.79 6.83
N TYR A 76 7.74 26.70 6.31
CA TYR A 76 7.80 25.39 6.97
C TYR A 76 9.24 24.92 7.29
N GLY A 77 10.23 25.78 7.11
CA GLY A 77 11.62 25.52 7.48
C GLY A 77 12.31 24.44 6.65
N ALA A 78 13.31 23.80 7.24
CA ALA A 78 14.19 22.83 6.56
C ALA A 78 13.43 21.64 5.94
N LYS A 79 12.31 21.20 6.55
CA LYS A 79 11.49 20.08 6.03
C LYS A 79 10.85 20.41 4.67
N ALA A 80 10.72 21.68 4.33
CA ALA A 80 10.11 22.15 3.08
C ALA A 80 11.13 22.72 2.06
N ILE A 81 12.42 22.36 2.20
CA ILE A 81 13.48 22.75 1.25
C ILE A 81 13.21 22.20 -0.17
N ASN A 82 12.49 21.08 -0.26
CA ASN A 82 12.06 20.47 -1.52
C ASN A 82 10.68 20.97 -2.00
N GLY A 83 10.15 22.03 -1.38
CA GLY A 83 8.79 22.54 -1.59
C GLY A 83 7.76 21.87 -0.67
N ALA A 84 6.53 22.37 -0.72
CA ALA A 84 5.41 21.86 0.06
C ALA A 84 4.13 21.70 -0.80
N ILE A 85 3.35 20.68 -0.47
CA ILE A 85 1.99 20.46 -0.97
C ILE A 85 1.05 20.72 0.20
N ILE A 86 0.27 21.79 0.10
CA ILE A 86 -0.72 22.18 1.10
C ILE A 86 -2.08 21.68 0.65
N ILE A 87 -2.69 20.86 1.47
CA ILE A 87 -4.02 20.32 1.27
C ILE A 87 -4.93 20.97 2.29
N THR A 88 -6.01 21.58 1.82
CA THR A 88 -7.06 22.13 2.68
C THR A 88 -8.33 21.32 2.47
N THR A 89 -8.95 20.96 3.58
CA THR A 89 -10.17 20.15 3.56
C THR A 89 -11.43 21.00 3.59
N GLY A 90 -12.51 20.43 3.08
CA GLY A 90 -13.80 21.08 2.92
C GLY A 90 -14.35 21.62 4.22
N ARG A 91 -14.62 22.93 4.21
CA ARG A 91 -15.43 23.65 5.20
C ARG A 91 -16.63 24.28 4.47
N THR A 92 -17.70 24.56 5.19
CA THR A 92 -18.85 25.26 4.63
C THR A 92 -19.07 26.56 5.39
N LYS A 93 -19.41 27.63 4.68
CA LYS A 93 -20.03 28.83 5.26
C LYS A 93 -21.54 28.88 4.98
N ASN A 94 -22.04 27.92 4.21
CA ASN A 94 -23.45 27.79 3.90
C ASN A 94 -24.16 27.11 5.08
N GLN A 95 -25.25 27.73 5.51
CA GLN A 95 -26.10 27.25 6.60
C GLN A 95 -27.05 26.14 6.13
N THR A 96 -27.38 26.12 4.84
CA THR A 96 -28.22 25.07 4.28
C THR A 96 -27.55 23.72 4.40
N THR A 97 -28.28 22.77 4.99
CA THR A 97 -27.85 21.37 5.03
C THR A 97 -27.78 20.80 3.63
N LYS A 98 -26.60 20.31 3.26
CA LYS A 98 -26.34 19.57 2.02
C LYS A 98 -25.81 18.19 2.38
N ILE A 99 -26.37 17.18 1.74
CA ILE A 99 -25.96 15.79 1.88
C ILE A 99 -25.48 15.32 0.52
N ASP A 100 -24.20 14.98 0.44
CA ASP A 100 -23.57 14.41 -0.74
C ASP A 100 -23.22 12.95 -0.44
N PHE A 101 -23.80 12.02 -1.20
CA PHE A 101 -23.45 10.61 -1.14
C PHE A 101 -22.93 10.16 -2.50
N GLY A 102 -21.90 9.33 -2.50
CA GLY A 102 -21.42 8.71 -3.71
C GLY A 102 -20.88 7.31 -3.47
N ALA A 103 -21.09 6.45 -4.46
CA ALA A 103 -20.57 5.10 -4.51
C ALA A 103 -20.00 4.86 -5.91
N TYR A 104 -18.84 4.23 -5.99
CA TYR A 104 -18.28 3.78 -7.27
C TYR A 104 -17.58 2.44 -7.13
N THR A 105 -17.68 1.66 -8.20
CA THR A 105 -17.05 0.36 -8.34
C THR A 105 -16.16 0.38 -9.57
N SER A 106 -14.93 -0.11 -9.44
CA SER A 106 -13.96 -0.19 -10.52
C SER A 106 -13.53 -1.63 -10.73
N LEU A 107 -13.49 -2.06 -11.99
CA LEU A 107 -12.94 -3.36 -12.39
C LEU A 107 -11.48 -3.17 -12.80
N ASN A 108 -10.58 -3.92 -12.18
CA ASN A 108 -9.17 -3.96 -12.58
C ASN A 108 -8.92 -5.28 -13.31
N GLN A 109 -8.55 -5.18 -14.59
CA GLN A 109 -8.15 -6.35 -15.36
C GLN A 109 -6.71 -6.71 -15.03
N ARG A 110 -6.45 -8.01 -14.88
CA ARG A 110 -5.07 -8.50 -14.74
C ARG A 110 -4.26 -8.17 -16.01
N PRO A 111 -2.94 -7.93 -15.89
CA PRO A 111 -2.08 -7.74 -17.05
C PRO A 111 -1.98 -9.03 -17.88
N GLU A 112 -1.59 -8.89 -19.14
CA GLU A 112 -1.20 -10.03 -19.96
C GLU A 112 0.06 -10.70 -19.38
N ASN A 113 0.10 -12.03 -19.45
CA ASN A 113 1.26 -12.79 -18.99
C ASN A 113 2.46 -12.49 -19.89
N LEU A 114 3.63 -12.32 -19.28
CA LEU A 114 4.88 -12.25 -20.04
C LEU A 114 5.16 -13.60 -20.71
N PRO A 115 5.68 -13.61 -21.95
CA PRO A 115 6.06 -14.84 -22.62
C PRO A 115 7.23 -15.48 -21.87
N VAL A 116 6.96 -16.61 -21.22
CA VAL A 116 7.95 -17.44 -20.53
C VAL A 116 7.98 -18.83 -21.15
N MET A 117 9.11 -19.53 -21.02
CA MET A 117 9.24 -20.90 -21.52
C MET A 117 8.20 -21.81 -20.88
N ARG A 118 7.62 -22.70 -21.68
CA ARG A 118 6.77 -23.81 -21.21
C ARG A 118 7.61 -25.06 -20.98
N SER A 119 7.03 -26.09 -20.38
CA SER A 119 7.77 -27.30 -20.01
C SER A 119 8.46 -28.02 -21.18
N ALA A 120 7.93 -27.88 -22.39
CA ALA A 120 8.52 -28.46 -23.60
C ALA A 120 9.85 -27.78 -23.98
N ASP A 121 9.95 -26.45 -23.82
CA ASP A 121 11.15 -25.69 -24.16
C ASP A 121 12.12 -25.58 -22.98
N PHE A 122 11.59 -25.49 -21.76
CA PHE A 122 12.37 -25.30 -20.55
C PHE A 122 13.24 -26.53 -20.21
N ARG A 123 12.76 -27.75 -20.47
CA ARG A 123 13.53 -28.98 -20.17
C ARG A 123 14.79 -29.11 -21.04
N PRO A 124 14.73 -28.98 -22.39
CA PRO A 124 15.93 -28.94 -23.22
C PRO A 124 16.89 -27.82 -22.81
N TYR A 125 16.37 -26.62 -22.54
CA TYR A 125 17.18 -25.50 -22.08
C TYR A 125 17.90 -25.80 -20.76
N LEU A 126 17.20 -26.38 -19.78
CA LEU A 126 17.79 -26.80 -18.51
C LEU A 126 18.84 -27.91 -18.71
N ALA A 127 18.60 -28.85 -19.61
CA ALA A 127 19.57 -29.90 -19.95
C ALA A 127 20.86 -29.30 -20.53
N GLU A 128 20.76 -28.33 -21.45
CA GLU A 128 21.91 -27.60 -21.99
C GLU A 128 22.68 -26.84 -20.89
N GLN A 129 21.96 -26.17 -19.99
CA GLN A 129 22.56 -25.48 -18.83
C GLN A 129 23.28 -26.45 -17.88
N LEU A 130 22.79 -27.68 -17.72
CA LEU A 130 23.44 -28.69 -16.89
C LEU A 130 24.65 -29.33 -17.58
N GLN A 131 24.57 -29.54 -18.90
CA GLN A 131 25.70 -30.03 -19.70
C GLN A 131 26.85 -29.02 -19.69
N SER A 132 26.56 -27.72 -19.82
CA SER A 132 27.60 -26.67 -19.74
C SER A 132 28.25 -26.56 -18.36
N LYS A 133 27.57 -27.03 -17.31
CA LYS A 133 28.12 -27.20 -15.95
C LYS A 133 28.92 -28.50 -15.76
N GLY A 134 29.09 -29.30 -16.80
CA GLY A 134 29.90 -30.51 -16.81
C GLY A 134 29.16 -31.81 -16.49
N LEU A 135 27.82 -31.79 -16.45
CA LEU A 135 27.05 -33.03 -16.26
C LEU A 135 26.97 -33.84 -17.55
N THR A 136 27.15 -35.15 -17.43
CA THR A 136 26.98 -36.09 -18.55
C THR A 136 25.50 -36.28 -18.89
N PRO A 137 25.17 -36.66 -20.14
CA PRO A 137 23.78 -36.98 -20.51
C PRO A 137 23.13 -38.04 -19.60
N ALA A 138 23.89 -39.04 -19.15
CA ALA A 138 23.40 -40.07 -18.24
C ALA A 138 22.99 -39.51 -16.86
N GLN A 139 23.79 -38.58 -16.30
CA GLN A 139 23.47 -37.92 -15.04
C GLN A 139 22.23 -37.02 -15.16
N ILE A 140 22.07 -36.33 -16.29
CA ILE A 140 20.90 -35.47 -16.54
C ILE A 140 19.64 -36.32 -16.69
N ASN A 141 19.69 -37.40 -17.47
CA ASN A 141 18.54 -38.28 -17.68
C ASN A 141 18.11 -39.04 -16.40
N ALA A 142 19.02 -39.18 -15.43
CA ALA A 142 18.71 -39.77 -14.12
C ALA A 142 17.94 -38.80 -13.19
N MET A 143 17.86 -37.51 -13.52
CA MET A 143 17.16 -36.52 -12.70
C MET A 143 15.64 -36.75 -12.71
N PRO A 144 14.96 -36.56 -11.56
CA PRO A 144 13.53 -36.89 -11.43
C PRO A 144 12.62 -36.04 -12.31
N TYR A 145 13.07 -34.87 -12.75
CA TYR A 145 12.33 -33.96 -13.65
C TYR A 145 12.69 -34.13 -15.14
N MET A 146 13.68 -34.97 -15.46
CA MET A 146 14.05 -35.34 -16.84
C MET A 146 13.54 -36.73 -17.23
N ARG A 147 13.34 -37.60 -16.25
CA ARG A 147 12.90 -38.98 -16.46
C ARG A 147 11.39 -39.10 -16.65
N ASP A 148 10.98 -39.28 -17.91
CA ASP A 148 9.60 -39.50 -18.34
C ASP A 148 9.23 -41.00 -18.23
N ASP A 149 9.08 -41.49 -17.01
CA ASP A 149 8.66 -42.87 -16.70
C ASP A 149 7.74 -42.89 -15.48
N THR A 150 6.45 -43.09 -15.69
CA THR A 150 5.44 -43.13 -14.61
C THR A 150 5.63 -44.31 -13.65
N ALA A 151 6.19 -45.43 -14.09
CA ALA A 151 6.29 -46.64 -13.28
C ALA A 151 7.59 -46.68 -12.45
N GLY A 152 8.69 -46.17 -13.00
CA GLY A 152 9.99 -46.10 -12.33
C GLY A 152 10.28 -44.79 -11.61
N ASN A 153 9.43 -43.76 -11.74
CA ASN A 153 9.60 -42.44 -11.14
C ASN A 153 8.52 -42.07 -10.11
N PRO A 154 8.76 -42.27 -8.80
CA PRO A 154 7.83 -41.84 -7.75
C PRO A 154 7.52 -40.34 -7.76
N GLN A 155 8.36 -39.52 -8.39
CA GLN A 155 8.19 -38.07 -8.48
C GLN A 155 7.63 -37.63 -9.84
N TYR A 156 7.15 -38.56 -10.68
CA TYR A 156 6.64 -38.26 -12.01
C TYR A 156 5.61 -37.13 -11.98
N PHE A 157 4.56 -37.30 -11.18
CA PHE A 157 3.45 -36.34 -11.07
C PHE A 157 3.87 -34.98 -10.48
N LYS A 158 4.98 -34.92 -9.76
CA LYS A 158 5.53 -33.67 -9.23
C LYS A 158 6.19 -32.82 -10.34
N TYR A 159 6.82 -33.47 -11.31
CA TYR A 159 7.69 -32.81 -12.30
C TYR A 159 7.25 -32.95 -13.76
N HIS A 160 6.09 -33.53 -14.05
CA HIS A 160 5.56 -33.70 -15.42
C HIS A 160 4.34 -32.82 -15.69
N ASN A 161 4.41 -31.54 -15.31
CA ASN A 161 3.34 -30.56 -15.47
C ASN A 161 3.67 -29.50 -16.53
N ASN A 162 2.73 -28.59 -16.78
CA ASN A 162 2.94 -27.40 -17.61
C ASN A 162 2.21 -26.20 -16.99
N THR A 163 2.67 -25.82 -15.81
CA THR A 163 2.03 -24.82 -14.96
C THR A 163 2.33 -23.41 -15.46
N ASP A 164 1.28 -22.61 -15.65
CA ASP A 164 1.41 -21.16 -15.77
C ASP A 164 1.42 -20.53 -14.38
N TRP A 165 2.61 -20.19 -13.90
CA TRP A 165 2.73 -19.58 -12.58
C TRP A 165 2.19 -18.16 -12.52
N GLN A 166 2.16 -17.43 -13.64
CA GLN A 166 1.59 -16.07 -13.67
C GLN A 166 0.07 -16.11 -13.48
N ASP A 167 -0.61 -17.12 -14.04
CA ASP A 167 -2.05 -17.35 -13.81
C ASP A 167 -2.38 -17.72 -12.36
N ALA A 168 -1.44 -18.39 -11.69
CA ALA A 168 -1.56 -18.74 -10.28
C ALA A 168 -1.38 -17.51 -9.37
N VAL A 169 -0.63 -16.50 -9.84
CA VAL A 169 -0.34 -15.27 -9.08
C VAL A 169 -1.37 -14.18 -9.28
N PHE A 170 -1.76 -13.94 -10.53
CA PHE A 170 -2.61 -12.81 -10.88
C PHE A 170 -4.09 -13.16 -10.88
N ASN A 171 -4.92 -12.15 -10.62
CA ASN A 171 -6.36 -12.19 -10.79
C ASN A 171 -6.90 -10.82 -11.20
N SER A 172 -8.02 -10.80 -11.92
CA SER A 172 -8.79 -9.57 -12.05
C SER A 172 -9.45 -9.25 -10.71
N SER A 173 -9.60 -7.97 -10.41
CA SER A 173 -10.06 -7.51 -9.10
C SER A 173 -11.13 -6.44 -9.21
N VAL A 174 -11.83 -6.21 -8.10
CA VAL A 174 -12.87 -5.19 -7.99
C VAL A 174 -12.54 -4.27 -6.82
N THR A 175 -12.63 -2.97 -7.05
CA THR A 175 -12.48 -1.94 -6.03
C THR A 175 -13.82 -1.27 -5.81
N ASN A 176 -14.21 -1.06 -4.57
CA ASN A 176 -15.42 -0.33 -4.19
C ASN A 176 -15.06 0.85 -3.31
N ASN A 177 -15.77 1.95 -3.47
CA ASN A 177 -15.61 3.13 -2.65
C ASN A 177 -16.97 3.77 -2.39
N PHE A 178 -17.17 4.18 -1.15
CA PHE A 178 -18.36 4.84 -0.66
C PHE A 178 -17.93 6.07 0.13
N PHE A 179 -18.64 7.17 -0.05
CA PHE A 179 -18.46 8.34 0.78
C PHE A 179 -19.81 9.00 1.07
N LEU A 180 -19.89 9.63 2.23
CA LEU A 180 -21.01 10.43 2.67
C LEU A 180 -20.45 11.71 3.27
N LYS A 181 -20.89 12.86 2.78
CA LYS A 181 -20.52 14.17 3.28
C LYS A 181 -21.76 14.96 3.62
N VAL A 182 -21.82 15.49 4.83
CA VAL A 182 -22.91 16.31 5.33
C VAL A 182 -22.32 17.65 5.75
N THR A 183 -22.79 18.73 5.14
CA THR A 183 -22.38 20.09 5.49
C THR A 183 -23.60 20.91 5.85
N GLY A 184 -23.49 21.84 6.79
CA GLY A 184 -24.58 22.77 7.12
C GLY A 184 -24.25 23.58 8.37
N GLY A 185 -25.29 24.14 8.98
CA GLY A 185 -25.19 24.87 10.23
C GLY A 185 -26.07 26.10 10.27
N ASP A 186 -25.68 27.07 11.06
CA ASP A 186 -26.35 28.36 11.19
C ASP A 186 -25.32 29.50 11.32
N ASN A 187 -25.79 30.69 11.70
CA ASN A 187 -24.92 31.86 11.89
C ASN A 187 -23.90 31.69 13.04
N ILE A 188 -24.17 30.80 14.00
CA ILE A 188 -23.35 30.56 15.18
C ILE A 188 -22.32 29.48 14.90
N ALA A 189 -22.70 28.39 14.24
CA ALA A 189 -21.81 27.28 13.95
C ALA A 189 -22.07 26.69 12.57
N THR A 190 -21.01 26.48 11.81
CA THR A 190 -21.05 25.73 10.54
C THR A 190 -20.16 24.50 10.65
N TYR A 191 -20.60 23.40 10.05
CA TYR A 191 -19.93 22.11 10.16
C TYR A 191 -19.89 21.36 8.84
N ALA A 192 -18.88 20.51 8.70
CA ALA A 192 -18.72 19.55 7.64
C ALA A 192 -18.27 18.22 8.24
N LEU A 193 -19.12 17.20 8.13
CA LEU A 193 -18.83 15.82 8.50
C LEU A 193 -18.65 15.01 7.21
N SER A 194 -17.60 14.20 7.14
CA SER A 194 -17.37 13.27 6.05
C SER A 194 -17.03 11.88 6.57
N LEU A 195 -17.58 10.88 5.93
CA LEU A 195 -17.35 9.46 6.16
C LEU A 195 -16.96 8.83 4.84
N GLY A 196 -15.96 7.95 4.85
CA GLY A 196 -15.47 7.25 3.67
C GLY A 196 -15.11 5.81 3.99
N TYR A 197 -15.45 4.92 3.06
CA TYR A 197 -15.03 3.53 3.05
C TYR A 197 -14.51 3.17 1.66
N ALA A 198 -13.30 2.61 1.60
CA ALA A 198 -12.73 2.13 0.35
C ALA A 198 -12.16 0.72 0.55
N LYS A 199 -12.55 -0.20 -0.34
CA LYS A 199 -11.99 -1.55 -0.41
C LYS A 199 -11.41 -1.76 -1.81
N ALA A 200 -10.09 -1.86 -1.89
CA ALA A 200 -9.38 -2.04 -3.14
C ALA A 200 -8.66 -3.38 -3.12
N LYS A 201 -9.09 -4.33 -3.95
CA LYS A 201 -8.37 -5.59 -4.16
C LYS A 201 -7.28 -5.40 -5.20
N GLY A 202 -6.08 -5.93 -4.94
CA GLY A 202 -4.99 -5.92 -5.92
C GLY A 202 -5.17 -6.98 -7.00
N ILE A 203 -4.34 -6.88 -8.04
CA ILE A 203 -4.27 -7.86 -9.13
C ILE A 203 -3.40 -9.06 -8.77
N VAL A 204 -2.54 -8.94 -7.74
CA VAL A 204 -1.86 -10.09 -7.14
C VAL A 204 -2.83 -10.68 -6.14
N ARG A 205 -3.07 -11.98 -6.22
CA ARG A 205 -3.97 -12.65 -5.28
C ARG A 205 -3.51 -12.42 -3.84
N GLN A 206 -4.47 -12.34 -2.92
CA GLN A 206 -4.20 -12.08 -1.51
C GLN A 206 -3.44 -10.75 -1.30
N THR A 207 -3.74 -9.73 -2.11
CA THR A 207 -3.39 -8.34 -1.82
C THR A 207 -4.65 -7.49 -1.84
N ASP A 208 -4.79 -6.63 -0.83
CA ASP A 208 -5.90 -5.69 -0.74
C ASP A 208 -5.58 -4.53 0.20
N MET A 209 -6.46 -3.54 0.18
CA MET A 209 -6.48 -2.43 1.12
C MET A 209 -7.93 -2.17 1.52
N ASN A 210 -8.20 -2.12 2.83
CA ASN A 210 -9.41 -1.56 3.40
C ASN A 210 -9.06 -0.21 4.04
N ARG A 211 -9.88 0.81 3.77
CA ARG A 211 -9.68 2.14 4.32
C ARG A 211 -10.99 2.70 4.83
N TYR A 212 -10.96 3.19 6.07
CA TYR A 212 -12.04 3.94 6.69
C TYR A 212 -11.53 5.33 7.01
N THR A 213 -12.29 6.36 6.67
CA THR A 213 -11.93 7.75 6.95
C THR A 213 -13.14 8.47 7.54
N THR A 214 -12.92 9.17 8.63
CA THR A 214 -13.89 10.06 9.25
C THR A 214 -13.26 11.42 9.40
N ARG A 215 -13.95 12.47 8.99
CA ARG A 215 -13.48 13.82 9.12
C ARG A 215 -14.57 14.76 9.59
N PHE A 216 -14.26 15.59 10.57
CA PHE A 216 -15.16 16.61 11.08
C PHE A 216 -14.44 17.96 11.14
N ASN A 217 -14.96 18.93 10.41
CA ASN A 217 -14.52 20.32 10.45
C ASN A 217 -15.67 21.19 10.96
N ALA A 218 -15.41 22.10 11.90
CA ALA A 218 -16.39 23.07 12.35
C ALA A 218 -15.78 24.46 12.53
N ASP A 219 -16.59 25.48 12.28
CA ASP A 219 -16.32 26.90 12.51
C ASP A 219 -17.40 27.47 13.42
N PHE A 220 -16.99 28.13 14.50
CA PHE A 220 -17.83 28.69 15.54
C PHE A 220 -17.65 30.20 15.63
N ASN A 221 -18.75 30.94 15.63
CA ASN A 221 -18.83 32.38 15.87
C ASN A 221 -19.44 32.63 17.26
N PHE A 222 -18.67 32.43 18.32
CA PHE A 222 -19.14 32.66 19.70
C PHE A 222 -19.57 34.12 19.95
N SER A 223 -18.89 35.07 19.31
CA SER A 223 -19.29 36.48 19.26
C SER A 223 -18.67 37.18 18.05
N LYS A 224 -19.00 38.46 17.81
CA LYS A 224 -18.37 39.28 16.75
C LYS A 224 -16.84 39.40 16.86
N LYS A 225 -16.23 39.05 18.00
CA LYS A 225 -14.78 39.18 18.27
C LYS A 225 -14.10 37.87 18.63
N LEU A 226 -14.87 36.80 18.84
CA LEU A 226 -14.37 35.51 19.25
C LEU A 226 -14.90 34.46 18.27
N THR A 227 -13.99 33.89 17.50
CA THR A 227 -14.26 32.78 16.61
C THR A 227 -13.38 31.60 16.98
N GLY A 228 -13.85 30.40 16.71
CA GLY A 228 -13.11 29.18 16.93
C GLY A 228 -13.28 28.21 15.77
N ALA A 229 -12.31 27.34 15.59
CA ALA A 229 -12.38 26.27 14.61
C ALA A 229 -11.94 24.95 15.24
N ALA A 230 -12.62 23.87 14.85
CA ALA A 230 -12.26 22.50 15.17
C ALA A 230 -11.95 21.75 13.87
N ASN A 231 -10.91 20.91 13.91
CA ASN A 231 -10.58 19.94 12.87
C ASN A 231 -10.29 18.61 13.55
N LEU A 232 -11.06 17.58 13.22
CA LEU A 232 -10.90 16.21 13.68
C LEU A 232 -10.80 15.31 12.44
N SER A 233 -9.84 14.41 12.44
CA SER A 233 -9.63 13.46 11.35
C SER A 233 -9.21 12.13 11.94
N PHE A 234 -9.91 11.08 11.56
CA PHE A 234 -9.59 9.70 11.90
C PHE A 234 -9.48 8.91 10.61
N ALA A 235 -8.42 8.12 10.48
CA ALA A 235 -8.25 7.23 9.36
C ALA A 235 -7.67 5.90 9.84
N PHE A 236 -8.28 4.82 9.36
CA PHE A 236 -7.82 3.46 9.59
C PHE A 236 -7.54 2.81 8.24
N ASN A 237 -6.31 2.36 8.03
CA ASN A 237 -5.90 1.69 6.81
C ASN A 237 -5.29 0.32 7.15
N GLU A 238 -5.87 -0.70 6.54
CA GLU A 238 -5.43 -2.08 6.65
C GLU A 238 -5.03 -2.56 5.26
N GLN A 239 -3.85 -3.16 5.14
CA GLN A 239 -3.32 -3.66 3.88
C GLN A 239 -2.81 -5.08 4.01
N THR A 240 -3.15 -5.92 3.03
CA THR A 240 -2.47 -7.19 2.80
C THR A 240 -1.44 -7.00 1.70
N LEU A 241 -0.16 -7.13 2.05
CA LEU A 241 0.96 -6.85 1.15
C LEU A 241 1.76 -8.11 0.82
N LYS A 242 2.46 -8.07 -0.32
CA LYS A 242 3.43 -9.09 -0.75
C LYS A 242 4.74 -8.43 -1.13
N ASP A 243 5.83 -9.18 -1.08
CA ASP A 243 7.13 -8.72 -1.56
C ASP A 243 7.07 -8.46 -3.07
N GLN A 244 7.46 -7.24 -3.47
CA GLN A 244 7.40 -6.77 -4.86
C GLN A 244 8.79 -6.78 -5.54
N GLY A 245 9.80 -7.36 -4.89
CA GLY A 245 11.17 -7.36 -5.38
C GLY A 245 11.50 -8.52 -6.32
N ILE A 246 12.80 -8.79 -6.41
CA ILE A 246 13.40 -9.87 -7.22
C ILE A 246 13.93 -11.03 -6.37
N ALA A 247 13.37 -11.21 -5.18
CA ALA A 247 13.77 -12.28 -4.28
C ALA A 247 13.19 -13.61 -4.75
N ASN A 248 14.06 -14.56 -5.08
CA ASN A 248 13.69 -15.88 -5.62
C ASN A 248 12.98 -16.81 -4.62
N LYS A 249 12.79 -16.39 -3.36
CA LYS A 249 12.11 -17.17 -2.32
C LYS A 249 10.91 -16.48 -1.69
N THR A 250 10.77 -15.16 -1.84
CA THR A 250 9.75 -14.38 -1.13
C THR A 250 8.87 -13.53 -2.03
N ALA A 251 9.31 -13.20 -3.25
CA ALA A 251 8.56 -12.35 -4.18
C ALA A 251 7.69 -13.18 -5.13
N PRO A 252 6.34 -13.22 -4.96
CA PRO A 252 5.45 -14.06 -5.77
C PRO A 252 5.47 -13.71 -7.27
N ILE A 253 5.54 -12.42 -7.63
CA ILE A 253 5.61 -12.01 -9.04
C ILE A 253 6.90 -12.53 -9.68
N TYR A 254 8.05 -12.32 -9.03
CA TYR A 254 9.33 -12.74 -9.58
C TYR A 254 9.46 -14.26 -9.65
N THR A 255 9.06 -14.97 -8.59
CA THR A 255 9.06 -16.44 -8.59
C THR A 255 8.17 -17.03 -9.67
N ALA A 256 7.02 -16.41 -9.97
CA ALA A 256 6.18 -16.85 -11.10
C ALA A 256 6.81 -16.69 -12.48
N LEU A 257 7.82 -15.82 -12.63
CA LEU A 257 8.54 -15.66 -13.90
C LEU A 257 9.68 -16.67 -14.06
N ILE A 258 10.30 -17.10 -12.95
CA ILE A 258 11.52 -17.93 -13.00
C ILE A 258 11.31 -19.38 -12.55
N LYS A 259 10.18 -19.70 -11.92
CA LYS A 259 9.89 -21.05 -11.45
C LYS A 259 9.68 -21.99 -12.63
N ALA A 260 10.23 -23.19 -12.52
CA ALA A 260 10.15 -24.18 -13.58
C ALA A 260 8.68 -24.54 -13.88
N PRO A 261 8.25 -24.48 -15.16
CA PRO A 261 6.86 -24.76 -15.56
C PRO A 261 6.50 -26.25 -15.42
N PHE A 262 7.50 -27.13 -15.31
CA PHE A 262 7.28 -28.56 -15.18
C PHE A 262 6.82 -29.00 -13.79
N MET A 263 6.82 -28.09 -12.81
CA MET A 263 6.42 -28.34 -11.44
C MET A 263 4.94 -28.08 -11.22
N ILE A 264 4.38 -28.70 -10.17
CA ILE A 264 3.02 -28.46 -9.68
C ILE A 264 3.03 -27.55 -8.44
N ALA A 265 1.92 -26.84 -8.19
CA ALA A 265 1.77 -25.95 -7.04
C ALA A 265 1.57 -26.71 -5.72
N ASN A 266 0.78 -27.78 -5.75
CA ASN A 266 0.43 -28.58 -4.59
C ASN A 266 1.36 -29.78 -4.43
N GLU A 267 1.52 -30.25 -3.20
CA GLU A 267 2.13 -31.55 -2.95
C GLU A 267 1.32 -32.65 -3.65
N VAL A 268 2.02 -33.62 -4.23
CA VAL A 268 1.42 -34.74 -4.93
C VAL A 268 2.14 -36.02 -4.55
N ASN A 269 1.37 -37.09 -4.28
CA ASN A 269 1.95 -38.38 -3.99
C ASN A 269 2.37 -39.13 -5.27
N ASP A 270 2.99 -40.30 -5.09
CA ASP A 270 3.44 -41.20 -6.16
C ASP A 270 2.32 -41.72 -7.07
N LYS A 271 1.06 -41.62 -6.62
CA LYS A 271 -0.15 -42.00 -7.37
C LYS A 271 -0.85 -40.82 -8.04
N GLY A 272 -0.28 -39.62 -7.98
CA GLY A 272 -0.88 -38.42 -8.59
C GLY A 272 -2.02 -37.79 -7.79
N VAL A 273 -2.24 -38.22 -6.55
CA VAL A 273 -3.26 -37.61 -5.67
C VAL A 273 -2.71 -36.32 -5.08
N LEU A 274 -3.44 -35.23 -5.29
CA LEU A 274 -3.11 -33.89 -4.80
C LEU A 274 -3.42 -33.75 -3.30
N SER A 275 -2.47 -33.18 -2.58
CA SER A 275 -2.64 -32.69 -1.22
C SER A 275 -3.14 -31.24 -1.25
N PRO A 276 -3.93 -30.80 -0.24
CA PRO A 276 -4.23 -29.37 -0.06
C PRO A 276 -2.97 -28.55 0.26
N ASN A 277 -1.88 -29.18 0.71
CA ASN A 277 -0.62 -28.51 1.03
C ASN A 277 0.12 -28.09 -0.24
N VAL A 278 0.98 -27.10 -0.08
CA VAL A 278 1.86 -26.55 -1.12
C VAL A 278 3.30 -26.64 -0.64
N ASP A 279 4.22 -27.02 -1.54
CA ASP A 279 5.66 -27.01 -1.24
C ASP A 279 6.15 -25.57 -1.10
N ASP A 280 6.95 -25.23 -0.09
CA ASP A 280 7.46 -23.86 0.11
C ASP A 280 8.51 -23.45 -0.94
N VAL A 281 9.50 -24.33 -1.17
CA VAL A 281 10.65 -24.10 -2.07
C VAL A 281 10.91 -25.37 -2.87
N ASP A 282 11.26 -25.21 -4.14
CA ASP A 282 11.57 -26.34 -5.00
C ASP A 282 13.03 -26.80 -4.97
N ILE A 283 13.31 -27.88 -5.72
CA ILE A 283 14.65 -28.47 -5.88
C ILE A 283 15.67 -27.54 -6.53
N LEU A 284 15.22 -26.49 -7.22
CA LEU A 284 16.07 -25.45 -7.83
C LEU A 284 16.27 -24.25 -6.89
N GLY A 285 15.74 -24.32 -5.67
CA GLY A 285 15.84 -23.26 -4.67
C GLY A 285 14.89 -22.08 -4.90
N ILE A 286 13.87 -22.24 -5.75
CA ILE A 286 12.88 -21.20 -6.08
C ILE A 286 11.61 -21.40 -5.25
N GLY A 287 11.16 -20.33 -4.61
CA GLY A 287 9.92 -20.30 -3.83
C GLY A 287 8.70 -20.64 -4.68
N ASN A 288 7.68 -21.24 -4.07
CA ASN A 288 6.42 -21.52 -4.72
C ASN A 288 5.50 -20.29 -4.65
N PRO A 289 5.18 -19.64 -5.79
CA PRO A 289 4.39 -18.42 -5.78
C PRO A 289 2.99 -18.61 -5.17
N VAL A 290 2.41 -19.83 -5.25
CA VAL A 290 1.12 -20.14 -4.63
C VAL A 290 1.24 -20.21 -3.11
N ALA A 291 2.33 -20.80 -2.60
CA ALA A 291 2.63 -20.79 -1.17
C ALA A 291 2.84 -19.35 -0.66
N LEU A 292 3.59 -18.54 -1.39
CA LEU A 292 3.83 -17.12 -1.04
C LEU A 292 2.56 -16.28 -1.01
N ILE A 293 1.60 -16.59 -1.88
CA ILE A 293 0.30 -15.93 -1.88
C ILE A 293 -0.55 -16.37 -0.69
N ASN A 294 -0.58 -17.67 -0.38
CA ASN A 294 -1.50 -18.22 0.61
C ASN A 294 -0.99 -18.19 2.05
N GLN A 295 0.32 -18.34 2.27
CA GLN A 295 0.91 -18.54 3.60
C GLN A 295 1.63 -17.29 4.15
N VAL A 296 2.14 -16.40 3.28
CA VAL A 296 2.81 -15.16 3.73
C VAL A 296 1.78 -14.04 3.85
N GLN A 297 0.93 -14.05 4.88
CA GLN A 297 0.09 -12.89 5.21
C GLN A 297 0.86 -12.01 6.19
N ALA A 298 1.20 -10.80 5.75
CA ALA A 298 1.58 -9.74 6.65
C ALA A 298 0.53 -8.65 6.51
N GLU A 299 -0.17 -8.41 7.61
CA GLU A 299 -1.12 -7.33 7.75
C GLU A 299 -0.32 -6.08 8.13
N GLY A 300 -0.35 -5.09 7.24
CA GLY A 300 0.15 -3.75 7.52
C GLY A 300 -0.96 -2.92 8.15
N PHE A 301 -0.71 -2.40 9.34
CA PHE A 301 -1.62 -1.49 10.04
C PHE A 301 -1.03 -0.09 10.03
N ASP A 302 -1.73 0.86 9.41
CA ASP A 302 -1.48 2.29 9.58
C ASP A 302 -2.66 2.87 10.38
N GLU A 303 -2.48 3.01 11.69
CA GLU A 303 -3.39 3.76 12.56
C GLU A 303 -2.93 5.22 12.66
N GLY A 304 -3.85 6.17 12.47
CA GLY A 304 -3.53 7.59 12.53
C GLY A 304 -4.41 8.39 13.49
N GLY A 305 -3.78 8.87 14.57
CA GLY A 305 -4.16 10.05 15.38
C GLY A 305 -3.01 10.42 16.37
N LEU A 306 -2.99 11.62 17.01
CA LEU A 306 -1.88 12.15 17.86
C LEU A 306 -2.30 12.97 19.14
N ALA A 307 -1.73 12.70 20.34
CA ALA A 307 -2.06 13.13 21.71
C ALA A 307 -0.89 12.78 22.68
N ASP A 308 0.07 13.70 22.83
CA ASP A 308 1.29 13.62 23.65
C ASP A 308 1.15 12.98 25.05
N ALA A 309 1.89 11.90 25.30
CA ALA A 309 2.39 11.59 26.65
C ALA A 309 3.85 11.11 26.63
N ARG A 310 4.73 11.90 27.26
CA ARG A 310 6.13 11.60 27.56
C ARG A 310 6.31 10.36 28.47
N ASP A 311 7.33 9.58 28.11
CA ASP A 311 8.18 8.71 28.96
C ASP A 311 7.65 7.32 29.38
N THR A 312 8.26 6.25 28.85
CA THR A 312 9.15 5.31 29.59
C THR A 312 9.33 3.97 28.84
N GLY A 313 10.57 3.47 28.81
CA GLY A 313 10.86 2.04 29.02
C GLY A 313 11.21 1.16 27.81
N ASP A 314 12.44 0.64 27.85
CA ASP A 314 13.05 -0.33 26.92
C ASP A 314 12.29 -1.67 26.81
N ALA A 315 12.34 -2.30 25.62
CA ALA A 315 12.37 -3.76 25.48
C ALA A 315 12.85 -4.18 24.07
N GLU A 316 14.05 -4.77 24.01
CA GLU A 316 14.52 -5.56 22.87
C GLU A 316 13.75 -6.89 22.79
N ALA A 317 13.31 -7.28 21.59
CA ALA A 317 12.82 -8.63 21.31
C ALA A 317 13.45 -9.18 20.03
N GLN A 318 14.21 -10.27 20.18
CA GLN A 318 14.80 -11.05 19.10
C GLN A 318 13.75 -11.96 18.44
N GLY A 319 13.69 -11.92 17.11
CA GLY A 319 13.41 -13.05 16.22
C GLY A 319 12.04 -13.73 16.26
N VAL A 320 11.08 -13.25 15.46
CA VAL A 320 10.27 -13.98 14.45
C VAL A 320 9.69 -12.89 13.53
N ALA A 321 9.77 -13.07 12.21
CA ALA A 321 9.31 -12.08 11.25
C ALA A 321 7.78 -11.89 11.31
N GLY A 322 7.36 -10.66 11.63
CA GLY A 322 6.10 -10.08 11.17
C GLY A 322 4.94 -10.00 12.18
N ILE A 323 5.05 -9.14 13.19
CA ILE A 323 3.89 -8.45 13.79
C ILE A 323 4.34 -7.04 14.18
N GLY A 324 3.96 -6.03 13.39
CA GLY A 324 4.17 -4.61 13.72
C GLY A 324 2.85 -4.01 14.19
N LYS A 325 2.75 -3.71 15.49
CA LYS A 325 1.59 -3.06 16.10
C LYS A 325 2.04 -1.66 16.53
N TYR A 326 1.50 -0.62 15.91
CA TYR A 326 1.68 0.76 16.37
C TYR A 326 0.31 1.34 16.71
N VAL A 327 0.16 1.73 17.97
CA VAL A 327 -1.06 2.29 18.56
C VAL A 327 -1.06 3.79 18.31
N GLY A 328 -2.16 4.28 17.72
CA GLY A 328 -2.39 5.70 17.49
C GLY A 328 -2.68 6.49 18.78
N GLU A 329 -2.53 7.80 18.67
CA GLU A 329 -2.91 8.80 19.64
C GLU A 329 -4.10 9.65 19.02
N GLU A 330 -4.54 10.85 19.49
CA GLU A 330 -5.78 11.52 18.99
C GLU A 330 -5.68 13.02 18.59
N LEU A 331 -5.78 13.38 17.29
CA LEU A 331 -5.64 14.79 16.85
C LEU A 331 -6.90 15.64 17.09
N VAL A 332 -6.85 16.48 18.12
CA VAL A 332 -7.77 17.61 18.34
C VAL A 332 -7.03 18.92 18.09
N SER A 333 -7.28 19.61 16.97
CA SER A 333 -6.84 21.00 16.79
C SER A 333 -7.99 21.95 17.10
N LEU A 334 -7.90 22.58 18.27
CA LEU A 334 -8.75 23.71 18.67
C LEU A 334 -7.94 25.00 18.49
N ARG A 335 -8.35 25.84 17.54
CA ARG A 335 -7.83 27.20 17.41
C ARG A 335 -8.91 28.18 17.83
N ALA A 336 -8.65 28.94 18.89
CA ALA A 336 -9.43 30.10 19.28
C ALA A 336 -8.70 31.37 18.79
N MET A 337 -9.38 32.23 18.04
CA MET A 337 -8.85 33.52 17.62
C MET A 337 -9.68 34.65 18.24
N VAL A 338 -8.98 35.54 18.95
CA VAL A 338 -9.53 36.78 19.52
C VAL A 338 -9.03 37.94 18.67
N GLY A 339 -9.93 38.60 17.95
CA GLY A 339 -9.59 39.77 17.12
C GLY A 339 -9.77 41.09 17.88
N PRO A 340 -8.87 42.09 17.72
CA PRO A 340 -9.07 43.42 18.30
C PRO A 340 -10.19 44.18 17.58
N ARG A 341 -10.81 45.13 18.30
CA ARG A 341 -11.82 46.05 17.76
C ARG A 341 -11.21 46.84 16.61
N GLY A 342 -11.84 46.83 15.44
CA GLY A 342 -11.61 47.85 14.43
C GLY A 342 -11.85 49.22 15.06
N PHE A 343 -10.81 50.06 15.07
CA PHE A 343 -10.97 51.49 15.31
C PHE A 343 -11.58 52.07 14.03
N GLU A 344 -12.83 52.52 14.12
CA GLU A 344 -13.34 53.51 13.18
C GLU A 344 -12.53 54.79 13.41
N GLN A 345 -11.65 55.10 12.47
CA GLN A 345 -11.05 56.42 12.36
C GLN A 345 -12.14 57.35 11.82
N ARG A 346 -12.66 58.23 12.68
CA ARG A 346 -13.47 59.37 12.24
C ARG A 346 -12.55 60.36 11.57
N ASP A 347 -12.66 60.48 10.25
CA ASP A 347 -12.13 61.64 9.54
C ASP A 347 -13.06 62.84 9.79
N GLY A 348 -12.45 63.95 10.17
CA GLY A 348 -13.10 65.25 10.38
C GLY A 348 -13.20 66.08 9.12
#